data_AF-A0A9D8K2D4-F1
#
_entry.id   AF-A0A9D8K2D4-F1
#
_cell.length_a   1.000
_cell.length_b   1.000
_cell.length_c   1.000
_cell.angle_alpha   90.00
_cell.angle_beta   90.00
_cell.angle_gamma   90.00
#
_symmetry.space_group_name_H-M   'P 1'
#
loop_
_entity.id
_entity.type
_entity.pdbx_description
1 polymer ?
#
loop_
_entity_poly.entity_id
_entity_poly.type
_entity_poly.pdbx_seq_one_letter_code
_entity_poly.pdbx_strand_id
1 'polypeptide(L)'
;MATAQSFADRKERQLVFRLTREMAEAQFARADRDRSQRLWQEVAALELDPERIIHLLYGVADHADSAEMALIDGSWRPGGPSPRPGRWWAPGLGRLMGRGRGGGHRSAPPAATPGCP
;
A
#
# COMPACT_ATOMS: atom_id res chain seq x y z
N MET A 1 21.77 21.65 22.31
CA MET A 1 20.80 20.57 22.60
C MET A 1 20.09 20.20 21.30
N ALA A 2 20.67 19.30 20.48
CA ALA A 2 20.13 18.88 19.18
C ALA A 2 20.30 17.37 18.92
N THR A 3 20.27 16.55 19.98
CA THR A 3 20.60 15.12 19.88
C THR A 3 19.36 14.24 19.73
N ALA A 4 18.29 14.51 20.48
CA ALA A 4 17.11 13.63 20.55
C ALA A 4 16.36 13.49 19.20
N GLN A 5 16.14 14.59 18.47
CA GLN A 5 15.52 14.54 17.13
C GLN A 5 16.33 13.67 16.17
N SER A 6 17.65 13.91 16.07
CA SER A 6 18.53 13.10 15.22
C SER A 6 18.55 11.61 15.57
N PHE A 7 18.30 11.24 16.83
CA PHE A 7 18.20 9.84 17.23
C PHE A 7 16.86 9.23 16.85
N ALA A 8 15.75 9.96 17.01
CA ALA A 8 14.43 9.51 16.58
C ALA A 8 14.39 9.30 15.05
N ASP A 9 14.90 10.27 14.28
CA ASP A 9 14.97 10.18 12.82
C ASP A 9 15.79 8.98 12.34
N ARG A 10 16.94 8.73 12.98
CA ARG A 10 17.78 7.56 12.67
C ARG A 10 17.09 6.24 13.00
N LYS A 11 16.38 6.17 14.14
CA LYS A 11 15.64 4.97 14.54
C LYS A 11 14.49 4.68 13.58
N GLU A 12 13.71 5.70 13.23
CA GLU A 12 12.63 5.59 12.25
C GLU A 12 13.17 5.10 10.90
N ARG A 13 14.26 5.71 10.41
CA ARG A 13 14.91 5.30 9.17
C ARG A 13 15.37 3.84 9.19
N GLN A 14 15.94 3.38 10.30
CA GLN A 14 16.32 1.98 10.46
C GLN A 14 15.12 1.04 10.44
N LEU A 15 13.99 1.43 11.06
CA LEU A 15 12.75 0.66 11.02
C LEU A 15 12.18 0.58 9.61
N VAL A 16 12.13 1.70 8.90
CA VAL A 16 11.70 1.77 7.49
C VAL A 16 12.55 0.83 6.62
N PHE A 17 13.87 0.84 6.78
CA PHE A 17 14.76 0.01 5.97
C PHE A 17 14.58 -1.47 6.27
N ARG A 18 14.47 -1.82 7.55
CA ARG A 18 14.22 -3.19 7.96
C ARG A 18 12.89 -3.71 7.39
N LEU A 19 11.81 -2.97 7.56
CA LEU A 19 10.49 -3.38 7.07
C LEU A 19 10.44 -3.48 5.55
N THR A 20 11.09 -2.55 4.85
CA THR A 20 11.21 -2.62 3.38
C THR A 20 11.91 -3.90 2.94
N ARG A 21 13.01 -4.29 3.60
CA ARG A 21 13.74 -5.53 3.29
C ARG A 21 12.89 -6.78 3.52
N GLU A 22 12.27 -6.87 4.70
CA GLU A 22 11.41 -8.02 5.04
C GLU A 22 10.21 -8.12 4.07
N MET A 23 9.74 -6.97 3.58
CA MET A 23 8.64 -6.90 2.64
C MET A 23 9.04 -7.24 1.21
N ALA A 24 10.22 -6.79 0.76
CA ALA A 24 10.82 -7.20 -0.50
C ALA A 24 11.04 -8.72 -0.53
N GLU A 25 11.56 -9.29 0.56
CA GLU A 25 11.73 -10.74 0.69
C GLU A 25 10.38 -11.48 0.65
N ALA A 26 9.38 -11.00 1.41
CA ALA A 26 8.06 -11.61 1.43
C ALA A 26 7.36 -11.55 0.07
N GLN A 27 7.41 -10.42 -0.64
CA GLN A 27 6.72 -10.23 -1.92
C GLN A 27 7.48 -10.83 -3.10
N PHE A 28 8.77 -10.53 -3.25
CA PHE A 28 9.54 -10.88 -4.45
C PHE A 28 10.18 -12.27 -4.38
N ALA A 29 10.73 -12.64 -3.22
CA ALA A 29 11.43 -13.93 -3.10
C ALA A 29 10.48 -15.07 -2.72
N ARG A 30 9.51 -14.81 -1.84
CA ARG A 30 8.67 -15.87 -1.25
C ARG A 30 7.23 -15.88 -1.77
N ALA A 31 6.77 -14.80 -2.42
CA ALA A 31 5.37 -14.58 -2.78
C ALA A 31 4.38 -14.85 -1.61
N ASP A 32 4.82 -14.57 -0.38
CA ASP A 32 4.10 -14.85 0.86
C ASP A 32 3.16 -13.69 1.17
N ARG A 33 1.90 -13.85 0.76
CA ARG A 33 0.87 -12.83 0.91
C ARG A 33 0.49 -12.56 2.36
N ASP A 34 0.41 -13.59 3.19
CA ASP A 34 0.02 -13.47 4.60
C ASP A 34 1.10 -12.71 5.38
N ARG A 35 2.37 -13.04 5.15
CA ARG A 35 3.50 -12.31 5.73
C ARG A 35 3.54 -10.87 5.23
N SER A 36 3.36 -10.64 3.92
CA SER A 36 3.30 -9.28 3.37
C SER A 36 2.19 -8.46 4.03
N GLN A 37 1.01 -9.06 4.25
CA GLN A 37 -0.10 -8.37 4.91
C GLN A 37 0.21 -8.05 6.38
N ARG A 38 0.86 -8.95 7.11
CA ARG A 38 1.28 -8.70 8.50
C ARG A 38 2.31 -7.57 8.59
N LEU A 39 3.27 -7.53 7.68
CA LEU A 39 4.27 -6.45 7.63
C LEU A 39 3.63 -5.09 7.34
N TRP A 40 2.62 -5.03 6.46
CA TRP A 40 1.85 -3.80 6.26
C TRP A 40 1.06 -3.36 7.50
N GLN A 41 0.53 -4.31 8.29
CA GLN A 41 -0.11 -3.99 9.57
C GLN A 41 0.91 -3.44 10.59
N GLU A 42 2.14 -3.96 10.59
CA GLU A 42 3.22 -3.45 11.43
C GLU A 42 3.63 -2.02 11.04
N VAL A 43 3.76 -1.73 9.74
CA VAL A 43 3.98 -0.36 9.23
C VAL A 43 2.90 0.59 9.76
N ALA A 44 1.62 0.18 9.70
CA ALA A 44 0.52 1.00 10.22
C ALA A 44 0.54 1.14 11.75
N ALA A 45 0.87 0.06 12.48
CA ALA A 45 0.94 0.07 13.94
C ALA A 45 2.09 0.95 14.48
N LEU A 46 3.18 1.08 13.70
CA LEU A 46 4.32 1.94 14.00
C LEU A 46 4.15 3.38 13.49
N GLU A 47 2.98 3.71 12.91
CA GLU A 47 2.68 5.03 12.31
C GLU A 47 3.71 5.45 11.24
N LEU A 48 4.33 4.47 10.56
CA LEU A 48 5.28 4.73 9.48
C LEU A 48 4.53 5.07 8.19
N ASP A 49 5.11 5.97 7.39
CA ASP A 49 4.50 6.36 6.11
C ASP A 49 4.58 5.20 5.09
N PRO A 50 3.43 4.64 4.65
CA PRO A 50 3.43 3.56 3.68
C PRO A 50 3.96 4.00 2.31
N GLU A 51 3.84 5.27 1.93
CA GLU A 51 4.39 5.77 0.66
C GLU A 51 5.91 5.75 0.66
N ARG A 52 6.54 6.00 1.81
CA ARG A 52 7.99 5.87 1.97
C ARG A 52 8.45 4.44 1.77
N ILE A 53 7.70 3.47 2.32
CA ILE A 53 7.98 2.04 2.12
C ILE A 53 7.79 1.65 0.64
N ILE A 54 6.72 2.10 -0.01
CA ILE A 54 6.47 1.85 -1.45
C ILE A 54 7.58 2.46 -2.31
N HIS A 55 7.98 3.70 -2.02
CA HIS A 55 9.07 4.39 -2.71
C HIS A 55 10.37 3.58 -2.64
N LEU A 56 10.69 3.00 -1.49
CA LEU A 56 11.88 2.15 -1.35
C LEU A 56 11.72 0.76 -1.97
N LEU A 57 10.52 0.15 -1.86
CA LEU A 57 10.24 -1.16 -2.45
C LEU A 57 10.49 -1.19 -3.95
N TYR A 58 10.08 -0.14 -4.66
CA TYR A 58 10.16 -0.07 -6.12
C TYR A 58 11.27 0.85 -6.65
N GLY A 59 11.87 1.68 -5.80
CA GLY A 59 12.93 2.61 -6.18
C GLY A 59 14.35 2.08 -5.97
N VAL A 60 14.52 1.02 -5.17
CA VAL A 60 15.82 0.40 -4.87
C VAL A 60 15.99 -0.87 -5.70
N ALA A 61 17.16 -1.05 -6.33
CA ALA A 61 17.48 -2.25 -7.09
C ALA A 61 17.90 -3.41 -6.18
N ASP A 62 18.73 -3.16 -5.16
CA ASP A 62 19.11 -4.15 -4.15
C ASP A 62 18.77 -3.69 -2.72
N HIS A 63 17.74 -4.28 -2.11
CA HIS A 63 17.34 -3.96 -0.75
C HIS A 63 18.39 -4.39 0.31
N ALA A 64 19.39 -5.21 -0.02
CA ALA A 64 20.50 -5.51 0.88
C ALA A 64 21.53 -4.36 0.95
N ASP A 65 21.64 -3.54 -0.08
CA ASP A 65 22.56 -2.41 -0.12
C ASP A 65 22.02 -1.24 0.71
N SER A 66 22.64 -1.02 1.87
CA SER A 66 22.26 0.05 2.79
C SER A 66 22.57 1.45 2.26
N ALA A 67 23.58 1.58 1.38
CA ALA A 67 23.94 2.85 0.77
C ALA A 67 22.93 3.24 -0.32
N GLU A 68 22.50 2.28 -1.13
CA GLU A 68 21.46 2.50 -2.13
C GLU A 68 20.12 2.87 -1.48
N MET A 69 19.70 2.11 -0.46
CA MET A 69 18.51 2.45 0.32
C MET A 69 18.60 3.86 0.92
N ALA A 70 19.77 4.25 1.43
CA ALA A 70 20.00 5.59 1.98
C ALA A 70 19.92 6.69 0.92
N LEU A 71 20.40 6.44 -0.29
CA LEU A 71 20.33 7.38 -1.40
C LEU A 71 18.87 7.63 -1.81
N ILE A 72 18.11 6.56 -2.07
CA ILE A 72 16.72 6.63 -2.51
C ILE A 72 15.80 7.21 -1.43
N ASP A 73 16.04 6.86 -0.16
CA ASP A 73 15.32 7.44 0.97
C ASP A 73 15.60 8.95 1.11
N GLY A 74 16.80 9.41 0.79
CA GLY A 74 17.18 10.82 0.85
C GLY A 74 16.43 11.72 -0.14
N SER A 75 15.97 11.14 -1.26
CA SER A 75 15.13 11.86 -2.24
C SER A 75 13.65 11.87 -1.85
N TRP A 76 13.25 11.09 -0.84
CA TRP A 76 11.86 11.00 -0.43
C TRP A 76 11.37 12.34 0.17
N ARG A 77 10.12 12.67 -0.15
CA ARG A 77 9.42 13.87 0.32
C ARG A 77 8.00 13.45 0.72
N PRO A 78 7.54 13.74 1.94
CA PRO A 78 6.15 13.49 2.30
C PRO A 78 5.21 14.38 1.46
N GLY A 79 4.06 13.84 1.04
CA GLY A 79 2.98 14.62 0.42
C GLY A 79 2.80 14.51 -1.09
N GLY A 80 3.19 13.39 -1.71
CA GLY A 80 2.77 13.07 -3.08
C GLY A 80 1.26 12.76 -3.18
N PRO A 81 0.65 12.77 -4.38
CA PRO A 81 -0.74 12.38 -4.54
C PRO A 81 -0.91 10.88 -4.27
N SER A 82 -1.31 10.57 -3.04
CA SER A 82 -1.62 9.21 -2.60
C SER A 82 -2.92 8.70 -3.25
N PRO A 83 -2.95 7.47 -3.81
CA PRO A 83 -4.20 6.73 -3.89
C PRO A 83 -4.61 6.42 -2.46
N ARG A 84 -5.52 7.23 -1.89
CA ARG A 84 -6.16 6.96 -0.59
C ARG A 84 -6.47 5.47 -0.55
N PRO A 85 -5.85 4.70 0.35
CA PRO A 85 -5.82 3.28 0.17
C PRO A 85 -7.23 2.78 0.50
N GLY A 86 -7.97 2.46 -0.56
CA GLY A 86 -9.39 2.18 -0.48
C GLY A 86 -9.61 0.82 0.17
N ARG A 87 -9.89 0.78 1.47
CA ARG A 87 -10.64 -0.30 2.15
C ARG A 87 -10.15 -1.76 2.00
N TRP A 88 -9.02 -2.04 1.33
CA TRP A 88 -8.54 -3.40 1.03
C TRP A 88 -7.37 -3.86 1.92
N TRP A 89 -6.75 -2.96 2.68
CA TRP A 89 -5.54 -3.21 3.48
C TRP A 89 -5.79 -3.26 5.01
N ALA A 90 -6.97 -2.84 5.48
CA ALA A 90 -7.36 -2.95 6.89
C ALA A 90 -8.27 -4.17 7.11
N PRO A 91 -7.82 -5.22 7.82
CA PRO A 91 -8.73 -6.27 8.27
C PRO A 91 -9.50 -5.73 9.49
N GLY A 92 -10.79 -5.43 9.32
CA GLY A 92 -11.69 -5.18 10.47
C GLY A 92 -12.67 -4.01 10.36
N LEU A 93 -12.45 -3.02 9.48
CA LEU A 93 -13.37 -1.86 9.32
C LEU A 93 -14.39 -2.03 8.18
N GLY A 94 -14.67 -3.28 7.82
CA GLY A 94 -15.59 -3.63 6.72
C GLY A 94 -17.08 -3.62 7.07
N ARG A 95 -17.45 -3.63 8.37
CA ARG A 95 -18.79 -4.04 8.84
C ARG A 95 -19.75 -2.90 9.21
N LEU A 96 -19.37 -1.63 9.15
CA LEU A 96 -20.30 -0.50 9.39
C LEU A 96 -20.43 0.40 8.17
N MET A 97 -21.17 -0.08 7.17
CA MET A 97 -22.02 0.67 6.23
C MET A 97 -22.71 -0.43 5.40
N GLY A 98 -23.96 -0.81 5.69
CA GLY A 98 -25.11 0.08 5.63
C GLY A 98 -25.73 0.02 4.23
N ARG A 99 -26.28 -1.14 3.89
CA ARG A 99 -27.47 -1.35 3.03
C ARG A 99 -27.94 -0.12 2.21
N GLY A 100 -27.58 -0.08 0.93
CA GLY A 100 -28.22 0.74 -0.10
C GLY A 100 -28.73 -0.15 -1.23
N ARG A 101 -30.03 -0.41 -1.23
CA ARG A 101 -30.79 -1.24 -2.16
C ARG A 101 -31.49 -0.30 -3.16
N GLY A 102 -31.39 -0.59 -4.45
CA GLY A 102 -32.13 0.09 -5.54
C GLY A 102 -31.22 0.32 -6.73
N GLY A 103 -31.53 -0.01 -7.98
CA GLY A 103 -32.75 -0.43 -8.66
C GLY A 103 -32.50 -0.12 -10.14
N GLY A 104 -32.81 -1.03 -11.06
CA GLY A 104 -32.50 -0.80 -12.48
C GLY A 104 -32.58 -2.06 -13.33
N HIS A 105 -33.75 -2.70 -13.32
CA HIS A 105 -34.17 -3.70 -14.29
C HIS A 105 -34.12 -3.05 -15.68
N ARG A 106 -33.19 -3.47 -16.53
CA ARG A 106 -33.16 -3.09 -17.94
C ARG A 106 -34.09 -4.04 -18.69
N SER A 107 -35.37 -3.68 -18.77
CA SER A 107 -36.32 -4.34 -19.67
C SER A 107 -35.95 -3.96 -21.11
N ALA A 108 -35.47 -4.93 -21.89
CA ALA A 108 -35.34 -4.80 -23.32
C ALA A 108 -36.70 -5.18 -23.98
N PRO A 109 -37.28 -4.34 -24.86
CA PRO A 109 -38.43 -4.75 -25.66
C PRO A 109 -38.01 -5.69 -26.81
N PRO A 110 -38.83 -6.69 -27.21
CA PRO A 110 -38.54 -7.54 -28.35
C PRO A 110 -38.77 -6.76 -29.67
N ALA A 111 -37.77 -6.72 -30.54
CA ALA A 111 -37.91 -6.17 -31.88
C ALA A 111 -38.70 -7.13 -32.78
N ALA A 112 -39.78 -6.62 -33.36
CA ALA A 112 -40.69 -7.32 -34.26
C ALA A 112 -40.01 -7.78 -35.56
N THR A 113 -40.42 -8.95 -36.06
CA THR A 113 -40.11 -9.48 -37.38
C THR A 113 -40.78 -8.67 -38.49
N PRO A 114 -40.08 -8.26 -39.56
CA PRO A 114 -40.74 -7.83 -40.78
C PRO A 114 -41.02 -9.04 -41.70
N GLY A 115 -42.31 -9.25 -41.99
CA GLY A 115 -42.81 -10.23 -42.96
C GLY A 115 -42.60 -9.77 -44.41
N CYS A 116 -42.62 -10.77 -45.30
CA CYS A 116 -42.56 -10.68 -46.76
C CYS A 116 -43.69 -9.82 -47.36
N PRO A 117 -43.50 -9.38 -48.61
CA PRO A 117 -44.38 -9.84 -49.69
C PRO A 117 -43.70 -10.82 -50.65
#